data_AF-A0A6J6QK21-F1
#
_entry.id   AF-A0A6J6QK21-F1
#
_cell.length_a   1.000
_cell.length_b   1.000
_cell.length_c   1.000
_cell.angle_alpha   90.00
_cell.angle_beta   90.00
_cell.angle_gamma   90.00
#
_symmetry.space_group_name_H-M   'P 1'
#
loop_
_entity.id
_entity.type
_entity.pdbx_description
1 polymer ?
#
loop_
_entity_poly.entity_id
_entity_poly.type
_entity_poly.pdbx_seq_one_letter_code
_entity_poly.pdbx_strand_id
1 'polypeptide(L)'
;MIASPPLEATAFEVDGIRWSYVFYESGLSINVLYSIEPGKRAVGFKLSDGMEIPVELADRFKFARQKSKLAGTIRGSYFVIKNEY
;
A
#
# COMPACT_ATOMS: atom_id res chain seq x y z
N MET A 1 -12.90 -1.36 -7.08
CA MET A 1 -11.92 -2.06 -7.94
C MET A 1 -10.88 -1.04 -8.33
N ILE A 2 -9.61 -1.41 -8.42
CA ILE A 2 -8.57 -0.52 -8.96
C ILE A 2 -8.58 -0.68 -10.47
N ALA A 3 -8.82 0.38 -11.24
CA ALA A 3 -8.96 0.28 -12.70
C ALA A 3 -7.62 0.07 -13.44
N SER A 4 -6.52 0.56 -12.86
CA SER A 4 -5.19 0.39 -13.46
C SER A 4 -4.82 -1.10 -13.56
N PRO A 5 -4.20 -1.54 -14.67
CA PRO A 5 -3.69 -2.90 -14.78
C PRO A 5 -2.65 -3.23 -13.70
N PRO A 6 -2.72 -4.41 -13.07
CA PRO A 6 -1.65 -4.88 -12.19
C PRO A 6 -0.45 -5.31 -13.03
N LEU A 7 0.74 -4.84 -12.62
CA LEU A 7 2.02 -5.21 -13.20
C LEU A 7 2.61 -6.45 -12.55
N GLU A 8 2.53 -6.54 -11.23
CA GLU A 8 3.13 -7.61 -10.45
C GLU A 8 2.36 -7.82 -9.15
N ALA A 9 2.25 -9.09 -8.74
CA ALA A 9 1.78 -9.47 -7.42
C ALA A 9 2.77 -10.44 -6.79
N THR A 10 3.06 -10.24 -5.50
CA THR A 10 3.96 -11.12 -4.75
C THR A 10 3.42 -11.33 -3.34
N ALA A 11 3.64 -12.53 -2.82
CA ALA A 11 3.34 -12.89 -1.45
C ALA A 11 4.50 -13.69 -0.87
N PHE A 12 4.89 -13.35 0.35
CA PHE A 12 5.98 -14.01 1.04
C PHE A 12 5.82 -13.85 2.54
N GLU A 13 6.55 -14.66 3.29
CA GLU A 13 6.61 -14.60 4.74
C GLU A 13 8.03 -14.25 5.16
N VAL A 14 8.16 -13.28 6.06
CA VAL A 14 9.44 -12.93 6.67
C VAL A 14 9.18 -12.41 8.08
N ASP A 15 10.01 -12.81 9.04
CA ASP A 15 9.95 -12.37 10.43
C ASP A 15 8.55 -12.51 11.08
N GLY A 16 7.86 -13.62 10.80
CA GLY A 16 6.52 -13.89 11.35
C GLY A 16 5.41 -13.01 10.78
N ILE A 17 5.66 -12.34 9.66
CA ILE A 17 4.71 -11.48 8.95
C ILE A 17 4.50 -12.04 7.55
N ARG A 18 3.24 -12.30 7.22
CA ARG A 18 2.82 -12.54 5.84
C ARG A 18 2.62 -11.21 5.15
N TRP A 19 3.40 -11.01 4.10
CA TRP A 19 3.30 -9.86 3.23
C TRP A 19 2.59 -10.25 1.94
N SER A 20 1.78 -9.32 1.44
CA SER A 20 1.29 -9.36 0.07
C SER A 20 1.43 -7.99 -0.56
N TYR A 21 1.84 -7.94 -1.81
CA TYR A 21 2.00 -6.72 -2.59
C TYR A 21 1.32 -6.87 -3.94
N VAL A 22 0.74 -5.78 -4.43
CA VAL A 22 0.33 -5.61 -5.82
C VAL A 22 0.82 -4.25 -6.30
N PHE A 23 1.49 -4.25 -7.45
CA PHE A 23 1.99 -3.05 -8.13
C PHE A 23 1.16 -2.82 -9.39
N TYR A 24 0.83 -1.56 -9.67
CA TYR A 24 -0.04 -1.16 -10.77
C TYR A 24 0.68 -0.20 -11.72
N GLU A 25 0.26 -0.18 -12.98
CA GLU A 25 0.80 0.75 -14.01
C GLU A 25 0.65 2.23 -13.64
N SER A 26 -0.37 2.58 -12.84
CA SER A 26 -0.56 3.93 -12.30
C SER A 26 0.51 4.37 -11.29
N GLY A 27 1.48 3.51 -10.98
CA GLY A 27 2.49 3.74 -9.95
C GLY A 27 1.97 3.57 -8.52
N LEU A 28 0.74 3.05 -8.36
CA LEU A 28 0.19 2.61 -7.08
C LEU A 28 0.82 1.27 -6.67
N SER A 29 1.23 1.20 -5.41
CA SER A 29 1.54 -0.03 -4.70
C SER A 29 0.55 -0.21 -3.56
N ILE A 30 -0.08 -1.38 -3.49
CA ILE A 30 -0.89 -1.81 -2.35
C ILE A 30 -0.13 -2.92 -1.65
N ASN A 31 0.00 -2.83 -0.32
CA ASN A 31 0.55 -3.92 0.46
C ASN A 31 -0.34 -4.31 1.63
N VAL A 32 -0.22 -5.56 2.06
CA VAL A 32 -0.83 -6.08 3.28
C VAL A 32 0.29 -6.60 4.16
N LEU A 33 0.36 -6.07 5.38
CA LEU A 33 1.11 -6.63 6.49
C LEU A 33 0.12 -7.47 7.31
N TYR A 34 0.38 -8.77 7.45
CA TYR A 34 -0.42 -9.65 8.30
C TYR A 34 0.47 -10.42 9.28
N SER A 35 0.54 -9.98 10.54
CA SER A 35 1.19 -10.75 11.60
C SER A 35 0.48 -12.09 11.80
N ILE A 36 1.28 -13.16 11.86
CA ILE A 36 0.83 -14.55 12.07
C ILE A 36 0.37 -14.72 13.52
N GLU A 37 1.18 -14.23 14.46
CA GLU A 37 0.81 -14.09 15.86
C GLU A 37 -0.09 -12.85 16.07
N PRO A 38 -0.82 -12.76 17.20
CA PRO A 38 -1.55 -11.56 17.56
C PRO A 38 -0.65 -10.33 17.48
N GLY A 39 -1.01 -9.40 16.60
CA GLY A 39 -0.10 -8.33 16.23
C GLY A 39 -0.70 -7.33 15.26
N LYS A 40 0.18 -6.47 14.71
CA LYS A 40 -0.25 -5.45 13.77
C LYS A 40 -0.69 -6.11 12.47
N ARG A 41 -1.84 -5.67 11.95
CA ARG A 41 -2.30 -6.03 10.62
C ARG A 41 -2.78 -4.78 9.91
N ALA A 42 -2.31 -4.54 8.70
CA ALA A 42 -2.57 -3.28 8.03
C ALA A 42 -2.51 -3.42 6.51
N VAL A 43 -3.26 -2.56 5.83
CA VAL A 43 -3.13 -2.32 4.40
C VAL A 43 -2.47 -0.97 4.20
N GLY A 44 -1.46 -0.92 3.35
CA GLY A 44 -0.77 0.30 2.96
C GLY A 44 -0.95 0.62 1.48
N PHE A 45 -1.01 1.92 1.18
CA PHE A 45 -1.03 2.49 -0.16
C PHE A 45 0.20 3.38 -0.32
N LYS A 46 0.93 3.20 -1.42
CA LYS A 46 2.04 4.07 -1.81
C LYS A 46 1.92 4.46 -3.27
N LEU A 47 2.30 5.70 -3.58
CA LEU A 47 2.36 6.21 -4.94
C LEU A 47 3.79 6.60 -5.28
N SER A 48 4.19 6.25 -6.49
CA SER A 48 5.43 6.73 -7.09
C SER A 48 5.42 8.26 -7.22
N ASP A 49 6.61 8.87 -7.26
CA ASP A 49 6.70 10.33 -7.42
C ASP A 49 6.08 10.78 -8.74
N GLY A 50 5.49 11.97 -8.75
CA GLY A 50 4.77 12.52 -9.91
C GLY A 50 3.37 11.92 -10.17
N MET A 51 3.05 10.72 -9.67
CA MET A 51 1.77 10.06 -9.97
C MET A 51 0.56 10.69 -9.27
N GLU A 52 -0.62 10.60 -9.88
CA GLU A 52 -1.88 11.06 -9.30
C GLU A 52 -2.50 10.01 -8.37
N ILE A 53 -3.36 10.45 -7.44
CA ILE A 53 -4.10 9.51 -6.58
C ILE A 53 -5.22 8.89 -7.43
N PRO A 54 -5.34 7.55 -7.50
CA PRO A 54 -6.44 6.90 -8.19
C PRO A 54 -7.79 7.37 -7.66
N VAL A 55 -8.71 7.71 -8.58
CA VAL A 55 -10.02 8.31 -8.25
C VAL A 55 -10.84 7.44 -7.30
N GLU A 56 -10.67 6.12 -7.38
CA GLU A 56 -11.36 5.14 -6.54
C GLU A 56 -10.90 5.18 -5.07
N LEU A 57 -9.73 5.78 -4.81
CA LEU A 57 -9.12 5.95 -3.49
C LEU A 57 -9.16 7.39 -2.98
N ALA A 58 -9.26 8.38 -3.88
CA ALA A 58 -9.14 9.81 -3.57
C ALA A 58 -10.16 10.27 -2.49
N ASP A 59 -11.41 9.84 -2.59
CA ASP A 59 -12.47 10.22 -1.65
C ASP A 59 -12.51 9.36 -0.39
N ARG A 60 -11.80 8.22 -0.38
CA ARG A 60 -11.85 7.24 0.71
C ARG A 60 -10.67 7.36 1.67
N PHE A 61 -9.53 7.82 1.18
CA PHE A 61 -8.29 7.84 1.93
C PHE A 61 -7.61 9.19 1.83
N LYS A 62 -7.18 9.70 2.98
CA LYS A 62 -6.30 10.87 3.02
C LYS A 62 -4.87 10.42 2.73
N PHE A 63 -4.32 10.86 1.60
CA PHE A 63 -2.92 10.64 1.27
C PHE A 63 -2.05 11.74 1.88
N ALA A 64 -1.06 11.33 2.66
CA ALA A 64 -0.03 12.24 3.16
C ALA A 64 1.08 12.36 2.12
N ARG A 65 1.60 13.58 1.93
CA ARG A 65 2.77 13.86 1.11
C ARG A 65 3.96 14.17 2.02
N GLN A 66 5.02 13.38 1.91
CA GLN A 66 6.28 13.61 2.61
C GLN A 66 7.41 13.78 1.60
N LYS A 67 8.18 14.86 1.73
CA LYS A 67 9.37 15.09 0.91
C LYS A 67 10.58 14.45 1.59
N SER A 68 11.17 13.43 0.96
CA SER A 68 12.42 12.82 1.37
C SER A 68 13.60 13.52 0.70
N LYS A 69 14.71 13.70 1.42
CA LYS A 69 15.96 14.17 0.83
C LYS A 69 16.62 13.11 -0.08
N LEU A 70 16.31 11.83 0.13
CA LEU A 70 16.93 10.70 -0.57
C LEU A 70 16.05 10.10 -1.66
N ALA A 71 14.73 10.03 -1.44
CA ALA A 71 13.80 9.25 -2.28
C ALA A 71 12.71 10.10 -2.97
N GLY A 72 12.94 11.41 -3.13
CA GLY A 72 11.96 12.32 -3.73
C GLY A 72 10.69 12.47 -2.87
N THR A 73 9.53 12.61 -3.52
CA THR A 73 8.25 12.70 -2.80
C THR A 73 7.64 11.32 -2.59
N ILE A 74 7.37 10.98 -1.33
CA ILE A 74 6.55 9.82 -0.99
C ILE A 74 5.12 10.29 -0.75
N ARG A 75 4.16 9.66 -1.44
CA ARG A 75 2.73 9.81 -1.16
C ARG A 75 2.17 8.47 -0.72
N GLY A 76 1.43 8.46 0.37
CA GLY A 76 0.84 7.22 0.87
C GLY A 76 -0.27 7.42 1.87
N SER A 77 -0.99 6.33 2.11
CA SER A 77 -2.03 6.21 3.13
C SER A 77 -2.03 4.79 3.67
N TYR A 78 -2.72 4.53 4.77
CA TYR A 78 -2.85 3.19 5.34
C TYR A 78 -4.09 3.09 6.22
N PHE A 79 -4.51 1.85 6.49
CA PHE A 79 -5.46 1.56 7.55
C PHE A 79 -5.13 0.24 8.25
N VAL A 80 -5.57 0.12 9.50
CA VAL A 80 -5.35 -1.07 10.34
C VAL A 80 -6.54 -2.01 10.18
N ILE A 81 -6.25 -3.31 10.04
CA ILE A 81 -7.26 -4.36 10.04
C ILE A 81 -7.58 -4.69 11.49
N LYS A 82 -8.86 -4.54 11.88
CA LYS A 82 -9.30 -4.72 13.27
C LYS A 82 -9.70 -6.15 13.62
N ASN A 83 -10.03 -6.97 12.63
CA ASN A 83 -10.51 -8.34 12.82
C ASN A 83 -9.51 -9.35 12.26
N GLU A 84 -9.56 -10.56 12.79
CA GLU A 84 -8.85 -11.71 12.24
C GLU A 84 -9.70 -12.33 11.13
N TYR A 85 -9.04 -12.80 10.06
CA TYR A 85 -9.63 -13.55 8.96
C TYR A 85 -8.75 -14.76 8.65
#